data_AF-A0A447RYE5-F1
#
_entry.id   AF-A0A447RYE5-F1
#
_cell.length_a   1.000
_cell.length_b   1.000
_cell.length_c   1.000
_cell.angle_alpha   90.00
_cell.angle_beta   90.00
_cell.angle_gamma   90.00
#
_symmetry.space_group_name_H-M   'P 1'
#
loop_
_entity.id
_entity.type
_entity.pdbx_description
1 polymer ?
#
loop_
_entity_poly.entity_id
_entity_poly.type
_entity_poly.pdbx_seq_one_letter_code
_entity_poly.pdbx_strand_id
1 'polypeptide(L)'
;MPTKVELDDYLQRAESVPRPDVDERLNHLHRVTSRRQQWPELCIFAFDHRKQLADLARETGRDEACIPQLKLLLLAAAEAAAQEAGLDQRSGILADGTYGQRALNAITGKGWWIGRPIELPSSRPLRLEHGNIGSQLIDWPLEHVVKCLVFYHPDDPAALRAEQDALLLEVWQACNKSGHELLLEVILPENGRTKTSAITTPCWNTSISWGSSRTGGSCRRSPAPAGSRSPRLSSVKIRGAAGS
;
A
#
# COMPACT_ATOMS: atom_id res chain seq x y z
N MET A 1 -3.16 -16.26 16.95
CA MET A 1 -2.31 -17.43 17.24
C MET A 1 -0.94 -17.16 16.63
N PRO A 2 0.16 -17.36 17.38
CA PRO A 2 1.50 -17.14 16.87
C PRO A 2 1.81 -18.12 15.74
N THR A 3 2.59 -17.68 14.76
CA THR A 3 3.04 -18.58 13.70
C THR A 3 4.21 -19.43 14.16
N LYS A 4 4.54 -20.49 13.41
CA LYS A 4 5.74 -21.28 13.67
C LYS A 4 7.01 -20.42 13.68
N VAL A 5 7.15 -19.47 12.74
CA VAL A 5 8.32 -18.58 12.65
C VAL A 5 8.42 -17.69 13.89
N GLU A 6 7.28 -17.15 14.33
CA GLU A 6 7.20 -16.33 15.55
C GLU A 6 7.55 -17.15 16.80
N LEU A 7 7.02 -18.39 16.90
CA LEU A 7 7.30 -19.27 18.04
C LEU A 7 8.75 -19.74 18.07
N ASP A 8 9.32 -20.12 16.93
CA ASP A 8 10.72 -20.54 16.81
C ASP A 8 11.67 -19.39 17.21
N ASP A 9 11.34 -18.14 16.81
CA ASP A 9 12.11 -16.95 17.21
C ASP A 9 12.02 -16.67 18.72
N TYR A 10 10.83 -16.80 19.30
CA TYR A 10 10.64 -16.64 20.74
C TYR A 10 11.44 -17.69 21.53
N LEU A 11 11.35 -18.97 21.16
CA LEU A 11 12.03 -20.05 21.86
C LEU A 11 13.56 -19.90 21.83
N GLN A 12 14.13 -19.37 20.74
CA GLN A 12 15.57 -19.10 20.64
C GLN A 12 16.04 -17.95 21.53
N ARG A 13 15.14 -17.01 21.86
CA ARG A 13 15.45 -15.78 22.59
C ARG A 13 14.74 -15.68 23.93
N ALA A 14 14.09 -16.75 24.40
CA ALA A 14 13.12 -16.69 25.50
C ALA A 14 13.69 -16.06 26.78
N GLU A 15 14.94 -16.36 27.12
CA GLU A 15 15.63 -15.79 28.29
C GLU A 15 15.88 -14.27 28.15
N SER A 16 16.06 -13.78 26.93
CA SER A 16 16.29 -12.36 26.62
C SER A 16 14.99 -11.58 26.38
N VAL A 17 13.84 -12.25 26.32
CA VAL A 17 12.53 -11.65 26.02
C VAL A 17 11.54 -11.96 27.15
N PRO A 18 11.68 -11.32 28.33
CA PRO A 18 10.80 -11.54 29.48
C PRO A 18 9.38 -11.00 29.23
N ARG A 19 9.22 -10.08 28.28
CA ARG A 19 7.95 -9.45 27.91
C ARG A 19 7.72 -9.57 26.39
N PRO A 20 7.22 -10.72 25.92
CA PRO A 20 6.98 -10.96 24.49
C PRO A 20 5.97 -10.00 23.87
N ASP A 21 5.04 -9.47 24.69
CA ASP A 21 3.99 -8.54 24.28
C ASP A 21 4.52 -7.19 23.78
N VAL A 22 5.71 -6.79 24.21
CA VAL A 22 6.34 -5.51 23.81
C VAL A 22 7.62 -5.71 22.99
N ASP A 23 8.01 -6.95 22.68
CA ASP A 23 9.18 -7.22 21.84
C ASP A 23 8.90 -6.80 20.39
N GLU A 24 9.66 -5.83 19.89
CA GLU A 24 9.45 -5.26 18.55
C GLU A 24 9.56 -6.31 17.44
N ARG A 25 10.50 -7.26 17.60
CA ARG A 25 10.76 -8.31 16.62
C ARG A 25 9.65 -9.34 16.59
N LEU A 26 9.15 -9.81 17.74
CA LEU A 26 8.00 -10.71 17.81
C LEU A 26 6.75 -10.04 17.28
N ASN A 27 6.49 -8.79 17.66
CA ASN A 27 5.36 -8.03 17.11
C ASN A 27 5.47 -7.85 15.60
N HIS A 28 6.67 -7.63 15.06
CA HIS A 28 6.91 -7.61 13.63
C HIS A 28 6.65 -8.98 12.98
N LEU A 29 7.22 -10.06 13.51
CA LEU A 29 7.03 -11.42 13.02
C LEU A 29 5.55 -11.80 13.03
N HIS A 30 4.84 -11.52 14.12
CA HIS A 30 3.40 -11.71 14.23
C HIS A 30 2.67 -11.05 13.07
N ARG A 31 2.90 -9.76 12.82
CA ARG A 31 2.25 -9.00 11.73
C ARG A 31 2.57 -9.56 10.34
N VAL A 32 3.83 -9.90 10.07
CA VAL A 32 4.23 -10.32 8.70
C VAL A 32 3.91 -11.78 8.40
N THR A 33 3.73 -12.62 9.43
CA THR A 33 3.51 -14.06 9.25
C THR A 33 2.09 -14.52 9.52
N SER A 34 1.30 -13.83 10.37
CA SER A 34 -0.07 -14.24 10.73
C SER A 34 -1.15 -13.87 9.70
N ARG A 35 -0.74 -13.40 8.51
CA ARG A 35 -1.65 -12.91 7.48
C ARG A 35 -2.60 -14.00 7.01
N ARG A 36 -3.89 -13.66 6.95
CA ARG A 36 -4.95 -14.59 6.55
C ARG A 36 -4.91 -14.92 5.06
N GLN A 37 -4.63 -13.93 4.22
CA GLN A 37 -4.62 -14.08 2.77
C GLN A 37 -3.25 -13.68 2.21
N GLN A 38 -2.68 -14.55 1.39
CA GLN A 38 -1.48 -14.23 0.61
C GLN A 38 -1.91 -13.89 -0.81
N TRP A 39 -1.26 -12.89 -1.40
CA TRP A 39 -1.52 -12.43 -2.77
C TRP A 39 -0.26 -12.62 -3.63
N PRO A 40 0.00 -13.83 -4.17
CA PRO A 40 1.18 -14.07 -5.02
C PRO A 40 1.17 -13.19 -6.27
N GLU A 41 -0.03 -12.95 -6.80
CA GLU A 41 -0.32 -12.07 -7.91
C GLU A 41 -1.60 -11.29 -7.57
N LEU A 42 -1.61 -10.01 -7.92
CA LEU A 42 -2.73 -9.13 -7.63
C LEU A 42 -3.01 -8.23 -8.85
N CYS A 43 -4.24 -8.32 -9.34
CA CYS A 43 -4.79 -7.51 -10.43
C CYS A 43 -5.71 -6.46 -9.83
N ILE A 44 -5.27 -5.19 -9.82
CA ILE A 44 -5.99 -4.10 -9.16
C ILE A 44 -6.66 -3.21 -10.21
N PHE A 45 -7.96 -2.96 -10.05
CA PHE A 45 -8.67 -1.93 -10.79
C PHE A 45 -8.81 -0.66 -9.93
N ALA A 46 -8.13 0.42 -10.34
CA ALA A 46 -8.04 1.64 -9.54
C ALA A 46 -9.04 2.71 -10.00
N PHE A 47 -9.90 3.16 -9.08
CA PHE A 47 -10.86 4.23 -9.31
C PHE A 47 -11.02 5.15 -8.08
N ASP A 48 -9.95 5.32 -7.32
CA ASP A 48 -9.86 6.18 -6.13
C ASP A 48 -9.69 7.68 -6.44
N HIS A 49 -9.73 8.04 -7.73
CA HIS A 49 -9.75 9.41 -8.22
C HIS A 49 -10.89 10.23 -7.59
N ARG A 50 -10.58 11.44 -7.13
CA ARG A 50 -11.54 12.35 -6.47
C ARG A 50 -11.67 13.62 -7.29
N LYS A 51 -10.67 14.50 -7.19
CA LYS A 51 -10.61 15.77 -7.92
C LYS A 51 -10.85 15.61 -9.42
N GLN A 52 -10.23 14.62 -10.05
CA GLN A 52 -10.36 14.37 -11.49
C GLN A 52 -11.79 14.03 -11.91
N LEU A 53 -12.52 13.29 -11.07
CA LEU A 53 -13.92 12.96 -11.35
C LEU A 53 -14.85 14.15 -11.09
N ALA A 54 -14.56 14.95 -10.06
CA ALA A 54 -15.27 16.20 -9.80
C ALA A 54 -15.07 17.23 -10.92
N ASP A 55 -13.85 17.34 -11.44
CA ASP A 55 -13.52 18.19 -12.58
C ASP A 55 -14.25 17.70 -13.85
N LEU A 56 -14.23 16.39 -14.13
CA LEU A 56 -14.97 15.80 -15.25
C LEU A 56 -16.49 16.02 -15.15
N ALA A 57 -17.07 15.90 -13.94
CA ALA A 57 -18.49 16.18 -13.73
C ALA A 57 -18.80 17.64 -14.07
N ARG A 58 -17.96 18.58 -13.65
CA ARG A 58 -18.10 20.01 -13.96
C ARG A 58 -17.98 20.28 -15.46
N GLU A 59 -16.97 19.73 -16.12
CA GLU A 59 -16.72 19.89 -17.56
C GLU A 59 -17.87 19.34 -18.42
N THR A 60 -18.53 18.28 -17.96
CA THR A 60 -19.66 17.65 -18.65
C THR A 60 -21.03 18.22 -18.23
N GLY A 61 -21.06 19.25 -17.37
CA GLY A 61 -22.30 19.85 -16.88
C GLY A 61 -23.16 18.91 -16.02
N ARG A 62 -22.53 17.91 -15.38
CA ARG A 62 -23.18 16.92 -14.51
C ARG A 62 -23.01 17.31 -13.04
N ASP A 63 -23.99 16.92 -12.23
CA ASP A 63 -23.89 17.03 -10.77
C ASP A 63 -22.85 16.04 -10.22
N GLU A 64 -21.99 16.52 -9.33
CA GLU A 64 -20.99 15.72 -8.61
C GLU A 64 -21.62 14.58 -7.80
N ALA A 65 -22.89 14.71 -7.40
CA ALA A 65 -23.68 13.66 -6.79
C ALA A 65 -23.82 12.39 -7.64
N CYS A 66 -23.48 12.43 -8.94
CA CYS A 66 -23.48 11.26 -9.80
C CYS A 66 -22.22 10.37 -9.63
N ILE A 67 -21.13 10.89 -9.05
CA ILE A 67 -19.85 10.16 -8.92
C ILE A 67 -19.98 8.88 -8.09
N PRO A 68 -20.68 8.85 -6.93
CA PRO A 68 -20.87 7.60 -6.20
C PRO A 68 -21.56 6.50 -7.01
N GLN A 69 -22.50 6.86 -7.88
CA GLN A 69 -23.15 5.90 -8.77
C GLN A 69 -22.20 5.41 -9.87
N LEU A 70 -21.38 6.29 -10.43
CA LEU A 70 -20.31 5.90 -11.36
C LEU A 70 -19.35 4.88 -10.72
N LYS A 71 -18.93 5.09 -9.47
CA LYS A 71 -18.02 4.16 -8.78
C LYS A 71 -18.62 2.78 -8.52
N LEU A 72 -19.94 2.69 -8.32
CA LEU A 72 -20.62 1.40 -8.27
C LEU A 72 -20.61 0.69 -9.64
N LEU A 73 -20.79 1.43 -10.73
CA LEU A 73 -20.69 0.86 -12.08
C LEU A 73 -19.26 0.39 -12.38
N LEU A 74 -18.25 1.15 -11.96
CA LEU A 74 -16.84 0.75 -12.07
C LEU A 74 -16.54 -0.51 -11.26
N LEU A 75 -17.09 -0.64 -10.05
CA LEU A 75 -16.99 -1.87 -9.26
C LEU A 75 -17.65 -3.06 -9.98
N ALA A 76 -18.88 -2.89 -10.47
CA ALA A 76 -19.59 -3.96 -11.19
C ALA A 76 -18.84 -4.41 -12.45
N ALA A 77 -18.25 -3.46 -13.19
CA ALA A 77 -17.39 -3.75 -14.33
C ALA A 77 -16.12 -4.51 -13.92
N ALA A 78 -15.50 -4.15 -12.80
CA ALA A 78 -14.35 -4.85 -12.27
C ALA A 78 -14.69 -6.29 -11.86
N GLU A 79 -15.83 -6.50 -11.17
CA GLU A 79 -16.31 -7.83 -10.79
C GLU A 79 -16.57 -8.70 -12.04
N ALA A 80 -17.24 -8.15 -13.06
CA ALA A 80 -17.51 -8.86 -14.31
C ALA A 80 -16.21 -9.23 -15.06
N ALA A 81 -15.28 -8.27 -15.18
CA ALA A 81 -13.99 -8.50 -15.85
C ALA A 81 -13.13 -9.53 -15.10
N ALA A 82 -13.12 -9.50 -13.77
CA ALA A 82 -12.40 -10.47 -12.96
C ALA A 82 -12.96 -11.89 -13.14
N GLN A 83 -14.29 -12.02 -13.17
CA GLN A 83 -14.96 -13.28 -13.43
C GLN A 83 -14.64 -13.82 -14.83
N GLU A 84 -14.74 -13.00 -15.86
CA GLU A 84 -14.43 -13.38 -17.25
C GLU A 84 -12.96 -13.81 -17.41
N ALA A 85 -12.04 -13.12 -16.73
CA ALA A 85 -10.61 -13.41 -16.79
C ALA A 85 -10.15 -14.54 -15.84
N GLY A 86 -11.04 -15.14 -15.03
CA GLY A 86 -10.67 -16.17 -14.05
C GLY A 86 -9.70 -15.67 -12.97
N LEU A 87 -9.88 -14.43 -12.52
CA LEU A 87 -9.04 -13.77 -11.51
C LEU A 87 -9.60 -13.91 -10.08
N ASP A 88 -10.37 -14.97 -9.84
CA ASP A 88 -10.85 -15.33 -8.51
C ASP A 88 -9.68 -15.37 -7.52
N GLN A 89 -9.87 -14.77 -6.34
CA GLN A 89 -8.86 -14.70 -5.28
C GLN A 89 -7.55 -13.96 -5.65
N ARG A 90 -7.50 -13.25 -6.78
CA ARG A 90 -6.35 -12.45 -7.24
C ARG A 90 -6.74 -11.05 -7.69
N SER A 91 -7.97 -10.64 -7.41
CA SER A 91 -8.51 -9.34 -7.82
C SER A 91 -8.57 -8.36 -6.67
N GLY A 92 -8.38 -7.09 -6.99
CA GLY A 92 -8.50 -6.01 -6.03
C GLY A 92 -9.01 -4.72 -6.65
N ILE A 93 -9.37 -3.78 -5.78
CA ILE A 93 -9.76 -2.43 -6.18
C ILE A 93 -9.01 -1.38 -5.37
N LEU A 94 -8.90 -0.17 -5.92
CA LEU A 94 -8.63 1.05 -5.16
C LEU A 94 -9.85 1.96 -5.22
N ALA A 95 -10.42 2.30 -4.07
CA ALA A 95 -11.60 3.16 -3.95
C ALA A 95 -11.51 4.10 -2.74
N ASP A 96 -11.88 5.36 -2.92
CA ASP A 96 -11.82 6.41 -1.90
C ASP A 96 -13.02 6.39 -0.92
N GLY A 97 -12.84 7.06 0.22
CA GLY A 97 -13.92 7.25 1.20
C GLY A 97 -14.95 8.30 0.79
N THR A 98 -14.57 9.30 -0.01
CA THR A 98 -15.40 10.48 -0.30
C THR A 98 -16.57 10.16 -1.24
N TYR A 99 -16.30 9.58 -2.41
CA TYR A 99 -17.33 9.14 -3.34
C TYR A 99 -17.46 7.61 -3.39
N GLY A 100 -16.42 6.87 -3.02
CA GLY A 100 -16.34 5.42 -3.14
C GLY A 100 -16.97 4.63 -1.98
N GLN A 101 -17.51 5.27 -0.93
CA GLN A 101 -18.04 4.56 0.25
C GLN A 101 -19.08 3.49 -0.10
N ARG A 102 -19.97 3.73 -1.08
CA ARG A 102 -20.95 2.73 -1.53
C ARG A 102 -20.28 1.52 -2.19
N ALA A 103 -19.22 1.74 -2.97
CA ALA A 103 -18.44 0.67 -3.59
C ALA A 103 -17.64 -0.12 -2.54
N LEU A 104 -17.00 0.57 -1.59
CA LEU A 104 -16.33 -0.04 -0.45
C LEU A 104 -17.27 -0.96 0.34
N ASN A 105 -18.47 -0.47 0.68
CA ASN A 105 -19.47 -1.27 1.39
C ASN A 105 -19.91 -2.51 0.58
N ALA A 106 -20.03 -2.38 -0.75
CA ALA A 106 -20.50 -3.46 -1.61
C ALA A 106 -19.46 -4.57 -1.86
N ILE A 107 -18.16 -4.26 -1.75
CA ILE A 107 -17.06 -5.21 -2.00
C ILE A 107 -16.48 -5.83 -0.72
N THR A 108 -16.64 -5.16 0.42
CA THR A 108 -16.23 -5.63 1.75
C THR A 108 -16.85 -7.01 2.02
N GLY A 109 -16.05 -7.96 2.51
CA GLY A 109 -16.46 -9.33 2.82
C GLY A 109 -16.47 -10.29 1.62
N LYS A 110 -16.20 -9.83 0.39
CA LYS A 110 -16.18 -10.70 -0.80
C LYS A 110 -14.81 -11.36 -1.06
N GLY A 111 -13.83 -11.17 -0.17
CA GLY A 111 -12.49 -11.74 -0.33
C GLY A 111 -11.66 -11.06 -1.44
N TRP A 112 -11.97 -9.80 -1.77
CA TRP A 112 -11.18 -8.97 -2.68
C TRP A 112 -10.10 -8.22 -1.89
N TRP A 113 -8.99 -7.90 -2.56
CA TRP A 113 -8.04 -6.93 -2.01
C TRP A 113 -8.61 -5.52 -2.16
N ILE A 114 -8.72 -4.77 -1.07
CA ILE A 114 -9.36 -3.45 -1.07
C ILE A 114 -8.37 -2.42 -0.59
N GLY A 115 -7.89 -1.55 -1.46
CA GLY A 115 -7.07 -0.40 -1.06
C GLY A 115 -7.94 0.86 -0.93
N ARG A 116 -7.74 1.60 0.16
CA ARG A 116 -8.46 2.85 0.45
C ARG A 116 -7.47 3.99 0.70
N PRO A 117 -7.45 5.05 -0.14
CA PRO A 117 -6.54 6.18 0.03
C PRO A 117 -6.85 6.96 1.32
N ILE A 118 -5.80 7.50 1.93
CA ILE A 118 -5.91 8.42 3.09
C ILE A 118 -5.39 9.83 2.78
N GLU A 119 -4.58 9.97 1.73
CA GLU A 119 -3.98 11.26 1.37
C GLU A 119 -5.02 12.24 0.82
N LEU A 120 -4.83 13.52 1.12
CA LEU A 120 -5.50 14.61 0.44
C LEU A 120 -4.97 14.69 -1.01
N PRO A 121 -5.85 14.70 -2.04
CA PRO A 121 -5.43 14.70 -3.44
C PRO A 121 -4.47 15.83 -3.75
N SER A 122 -3.40 15.52 -4.50
CA SER A 122 -2.39 16.49 -4.97
C SER A 122 -1.69 17.28 -3.85
N SER A 123 -1.76 16.84 -2.59
CA SER A 123 -1.11 17.54 -1.48
C SER A 123 0.41 17.37 -1.50
N ARG A 124 1.12 18.49 -1.31
CA ARG A 124 2.57 18.56 -1.12
C ARG A 124 2.90 19.80 -0.29
N PRO A 125 3.38 19.67 0.96
CA PRO A 125 3.64 18.44 1.71
C PRO A 125 2.43 17.52 1.86
N LEU A 126 2.69 16.22 2.11
CA LEU A 126 1.66 15.21 2.36
C LEU A 126 0.66 15.71 3.42
N ARG A 127 -0.63 15.56 3.12
CA ARG A 127 -1.75 15.81 4.05
C ARG A 127 -2.73 14.66 4.00
N LEU A 128 -3.47 14.46 5.09
CA LEU A 128 -4.54 13.46 5.16
C LEU A 128 -5.90 14.12 4.92
N GLU A 129 -6.79 13.45 4.20
CA GLU A 129 -8.10 14.01 3.81
C GLU A 129 -9.04 14.16 5.01
N HIS A 130 -9.10 13.14 5.88
CA HIS A 130 -10.09 13.06 6.96
C HIS A 130 -9.48 13.23 8.37
N GLY A 131 -8.41 14.05 8.48
CA GLY A 131 -7.77 14.37 9.75
C GLY A 131 -6.86 13.25 10.29
N ASN A 132 -6.88 13.01 11.60
CA ASN A 132 -5.95 12.09 12.25
C ASN A 132 -6.15 10.63 11.78
N ILE A 133 -5.06 9.95 11.42
CA ILE A 133 -5.11 8.57 10.89
C ILE A 133 -5.56 7.56 11.96
N GLY A 134 -5.14 7.73 13.21
CA GLY A 134 -5.49 6.81 14.29
C GLY A 134 -7.00 6.73 14.51
N SER A 135 -7.69 7.89 14.52
CA SER A 135 -9.14 7.96 14.63
C SER A 135 -9.86 7.36 13.42
N GLN A 136 -9.35 7.59 12.20
CA GLN A 136 -9.95 7.03 10.99
C GLN A 136 -9.98 5.50 11.01
N LEU A 137 -8.88 4.86 11.44
CA LEU A 137 -8.73 3.41 11.39
C LEU A 137 -9.56 2.65 12.45
N ILE A 138 -10.14 3.32 13.43
CA ILE A 138 -11.00 2.67 14.45
C ILE A 138 -12.23 2.03 13.80
N ASP A 139 -12.81 2.71 12.81
CA ASP A 139 -14.06 2.31 12.18
C ASP A 139 -13.86 1.53 10.86
N TRP A 140 -12.61 1.25 10.49
CA TRP A 140 -12.30 0.55 9.24
C TRP A 140 -12.39 -0.97 9.40
N PRO A 141 -12.97 -1.69 8.43
CA PRO A 141 -12.81 -3.13 8.35
C PRO A 141 -11.33 -3.50 8.20
N LEU A 142 -10.87 -4.48 8.99
CA LEU A 142 -9.47 -4.91 8.99
C LEU A 142 -8.95 -5.40 7.62
N GLU A 143 -9.86 -5.82 6.71
CA GLU A 143 -9.50 -6.24 5.35
C GLU A 143 -9.19 -5.06 4.40
N HIS A 144 -9.46 -3.82 4.81
CA HIS A 144 -9.12 -2.63 4.01
C HIS A 144 -7.63 -2.31 4.20
N VAL A 145 -6.93 -2.16 3.09
CA VAL A 145 -5.53 -1.75 3.05
C VAL A 145 -5.46 -0.23 2.96
N VAL A 146 -4.72 0.37 3.88
CA VAL A 146 -4.43 1.81 3.85
C VAL A 146 -3.54 2.09 2.65
N LYS A 147 -4.01 2.89 1.71
CA LYS A 147 -3.20 3.39 0.60
C LYS A 147 -2.78 4.83 0.91
N CYS A 148 -1.49 5.11 0.80
CA CYS A 148 -0.95 6.45 1.01
C CYS A 148 -0.09 6.82 -0.20
N LEU A 149 -0.51 7.83 -0.95
CA LEU A 149 0.26 8.40 -2.05
C LEU A 149 1.04 9.63 -1.55
N VAL A 150 2.34 9.69 -1.86
CA VAL A 150 3.21 10.81 -1.52
C VAL A 150 4.05 11.26 -2.71
N PHE A 151 4.13 12.58 -2.92
CA PHE A 151 5.09 13.18 -3.84
C PHE A 151 6.43 13.38 -3.13
N TYR A 152 7.41 12.53 -3.42
CA TYR A 152 8.66 12.49 -2.68
C TYR A 152 9.86 12.46 -3.62
N HIS A 153 10.85 13.33 -3.37
CA HIS A 153 12.14 13.27 -4.02
C HIS A 153 13.28 13.30 -2.98
N PRO A 154 14.34 12.49 -3.14
CA PRO A 154 15.47 12.54 -2.22
C PRO A 154 16.17 13.90 -2.21
N ASP A 155 16.11 14.67 -3.30
CA ASP A 155 16.66 16.03 -3.39
C ASP A 155 15.69 17.14 -2.95
N ASP A 156 14.52 16.79 -2.39
CA ASP A 156 13.61 17.79 -1.85
C ASP A 156 14.25 18.57 -0.69
N PRO A 157 13.83 19.83 -0.46
CA PRO A 157 14.30 20.62 0.67
C PRO A 157 14.20 19.83 1.97
N ALA A 158 15.24 19.89 2.80
CA ALA A 158 15.32 19.06 4.00
C ALA A 158 14.11 19.20 4.94
N ALA A 159 13.56 20.41 5.06
CA ALA A 159 12.35 20.67 5.84
C ALA A 159 11.12 19.94 5.28
N LEU A 160 10.95 19.94 3.96
CA LEU A 160 9.86 19.22 3.30
C LEU A 160 9.98 17.71 3.50
N ARG A 161 11.18 17.15 3.32
CA ARG A 161 11.41 15.71 3.56
C ARG A 161 11.09 15.34 5.01
N ALA A 162 11.61 16.11 5.97
CA ALA A 162 11.38 15.86 7.39
C ALA A 162 9.88 15.88 7.76
N GLU A 163 9.13 16.82 7.20
CA GLU A 163 7.68 16.90 7.40
C GLU A 163 6.94 15.69 6.81
N GLN A 164 7.31 15.26 5.59
CA GLN A 164 6.71 14.08 4.96
C GLN A 164 7.10 12.78 5.68
N ASP A 165 8.36 12.62 6.08
CA ASP A 165 8.87 11.46 6.80
C ASP A 165 8.14 11.30 8.15
N ALA A 166 7.92 12.42 8.86
CA ALA A 166 7.19 12.41 10.12
C ALA A 166 5.75 11.89 9.96
N LEU A 167 5.02 12.37 8.95
CA LEU A 167 3.65 11.92 8.70
C LEU A 167 3.59 10.48 8.17
N LEU A 168 4.52 10.07 7.32
CA LEU A 168 4.63 8.68 6.85
C LEU A 168 4.89 7.71 8.02
N LEU A 169 5.73 8.13 8.97
CA LEU A 169 5.98 7.35 10.18
C LEU A 169 4.72 7.24 11.06
N GLU A 170 3.97 8.33 11.23
CA GLU A 170 2.68 8.32 11.94
C GLU A 170 1.69 7.35 11.28
N VAL A 171 1.55 7.39 9.96
CA VAL A 171 0.69 6.47 9.19
C VAL A 171 1.12 5.02 9.40
N TRP A 172 2.41 4.72 9.30
CA TRP A 172 2.95 3.38 9.52
C TRP A 172 2.69 2.87 10.94
N GLN A 173 2.87 3.73 11.96
CA GLN A 173 2.59 3.39 13.35
C GLN A 173 1.10 3.11 13.57
N ALA A 174 0.21 3.92 12.99
CA ALA A 174 -1.23 3.73 13.09
C ALA A 174 -1.70 2.43 12.42
N CYS A 175 -1.15 2.09 11.25
CA CYS A 175 -1.40 0.81 10.58
C CYS A 175 -0.94 -0.36 11.44
N ASN A 176 0.28 -0.30 12.00
CA ASN A 176 0.78 -1.34 12.90
C ASN A 176 -0.07 -1.53 14.16
N LYS A 177 -0.59 -0.43 14.72
CA LYS A 177 -1.38 -0.46 15.96
C LYS A 177 -2.80 -0.99 15.72
N SER A 178 -3.40 -0.62 14.59
CA SER A 178 -4.75 -1.04 14.22
C SER A 178 -4.79 -2.43 13.55
N GLY A 179 -3.66 -2.90 13.03
CA GLY A 179 -3.54 -4.17 12.31
C GLY A 179 -3.81 -4.06 10.80
N HIS A 180 -4.09 -2.86 10.28
CA HIS A 180 -4.28 -2.64 8.85
C HIS A 180 -2.96 -2.75 8.09
N GLU A 181 -3.04 -3.23 6.85
CA GLU A 181 -1.92 -3.23 5.93
C GLU A 181 -1.71 -1.83 5.31
N LEU A 182 -0.47 -1.52 4.91
CA LEU A 182 -0.11 -0.25 4.30
C LEU A 182 0.48 -0.46 2.89
N LEU A 183 -0.16 0.16 1.91
CA LEU A 183 0.35 0.37 0.56
C LEU A 183 0.90 1.81 0.46
N LEU A 184 2.21 1.95 0.28
CA LEU A 184 2.85 3.23 0.03
C LEU A 184 3.10 3.41 -1.47
N GLU A 185 2.53 4.47 -2.05
CA GLU A 185 2.70 4.86 -3.44
C GLU A 185 3.57 6.12 -3.51
N VAL A 186 4.78 6.00 -4.05
CA VAL A 186 5.72 7.12 -4.17
C VAL A 186 5.74 7.62 -5.60
N ILE A 187 5.43 8.90 -5.77
CA ILE A 187 5.48 9.60 -7.07
C ILE A 187 6.59 10.63 -7.05
N LEU A 188 7.44 10.62 -8.07
CA LEU A 188 8.45 11.66 -8.25
C LEU A 188 7.78 12.97 -8.71
N PRO A 189 8.07 14.12 -8.07
CA PRO A 189 7.52 15.40 -8.50
C PRO A 189 8.04 15.81 -9.89
N GLU A 190 7.21 16.51 -10.66
CA GLU A 190 7.46 16.87 -12.08
C GLU A 190 8.76 17.64 -12.33
N ASN A 191 9.35 18.25 -11.31
CA ASN A 191 10.55 19.08 -11.40
C ASN A 191 11.87 18.29 -11.31
N GLY A 192 11.83 16.97 -11.13
CA GLY A 192 13.02 16.12 -11.19
C GLY A 192 13.41 15.85 -12.65
N ARG A 193 14.67 16.10 -13.04
CA ARG A 193 15.21 15.93 -14.42
C ARG A 193 15.20 14.49 -14.96
N THR A 194 14.45 13.58 -14.35
CA THR A 194 14.36 12.17 -14.70
C THR A 194 12.91 11.71 -14.56
N LYS A 195 12.23 11.53 -15.70
CA LYS A 195 10.96 10.80 -15.76
C LYS A 195 11.26 9.29 -15.70
N THR A 196 10.98 8.59 -14.61
CA THR A 196 10.72 7.12 -14.59
C THR A 196 10.08 6.61 -13.28
N SER A 197 9.00 5.84 -13.45
CA SER A 197 8.27 4.85 -12.62
C SER A 197 7.94 5.09 -11.14
N ALA A 198 6.65 4.99 -10.82
CA ALA A 198 6.11 4.71 -9.49
C ALA A 198 6.81 3.49 -8.88
N ILE A 199 7.44 3.69 -7.71
CA ILE A 199 7.88 2.58 -6.89
C ILE A 199 6.72 2.25 -5.97
N THR A 200 5.94 1.23 -6.32
CA THR A 200 5.02 0.60 -5.39
C THR A 200 5.83 -0.34 -4.51
N THR A 201 6.32 0.15 -3.37
CA THR A 201 6.88 -0.72 -2.34
C THR A 201 5.75 -1.04 -1.38
N PRO A 202 5.20 -2.25 -1.39
CA PRO A 202 4.47 -2.66 -0.22
C PRO A 202 5.50 -2.72 0.93
N CYS A 203 5.31 -1.88 1.95
CA CYS A 203 6.27 -1.67 3.05
C CYS A 203 6.35 -2.95 3.89
N TRP A 204 7.11 -3.93 3.43
CA TRP A 204 7.18 -5.27 4.01
C TRP A 204 8.42 -5.53 4.86
N ASN A 205 9.37 -4.60 4.97
CA ASN A 205 10.52 -4.77 5.85
C ASN A 205 11.04 -3.41 6.36
N THR A 206 11.44 -3.39 7.62
CA THR A 206 12.17 -2.29 8.26
C THR A 206 13.46 -1.99 7.49
N SER A 207 13.80 -0.69 7.47
CA SER A 207 14.88 -0.02 6.70
C SER A 207 14.49 0.44 5.29
N ILE A 208 14.05 1.69 5.17
CA ILE A 208 14.08 2.44 3.91
C ILE A 208 15.56 2.67 3.56
N SER A 209 16.15 1.75 2.81
CA SER A 209 17.50 1.88 2.26
C SER A 209 17.42 2.36 0.82
N TRP A 210 17.80 3.62 0.60
CA TRP A 210 17.86 4.24 -0.73
C TRP A 210 19.09 3.74 -1.50
N GLY A 211 18.89 2.78 -2.40
CA GLY A 211 19.91 2.37 -3.36
C GLY A 211 19.80 3.19 -4.65
N SER A 212 20.78 4.06 -4.94
CA SER A 212 20.84 4.70 -6.26
C SER A 212 21.31 3.68 -7.29
N SER A 213 20.43 3.29 -8.22
CA SER A 213 20.83 2.47 -9.36
C SER A 213 21.54 3.36 -10.38
N ARG A 214 22.87 3.39 -10.33
CA ARG A 214 23.70 3.82 -11.46
C ARG A 214 23.58 2.78 -12.58
N THR A 215 23.14 3.23 -13.74
CA THR A 215 23.02 2.44 -14.97
C THR A 215 24.41 2.03 -15.52
N GLY A 216 24.51 0.78 -15.96
CA GLY A 216 25.39 0.34 -17.05
C GLY A 216 26.88 0.13 -16.76
N GLY A 217 27.30 -1.13 -16.58
CA GLY A 217 28.70 -1.55 -16.70
C GLY A 217 28.87 -3.05 -16.48
N SER A 218 29.13 -3.81 -17.54
CA SER A 218 29.35 -5.26 -17.47
C SER A 218 30.64 -5.60 -16.71
N CYS A 219 30.57 -6.50 -15.73
CA CYS A 219 31.75 -7.21 -15.23
C CYS A 219 31.44 -8.68 -14.96
N ARG A 220 32.33 -9.54 -15.45
CA ARG A 220 32.25 -10.99 -15.49
C ARG A 220 32.15 -11.59 -14.08
N ARG A 221 31.36 -12.67 -13.95
CA ARG A 221 31.25 -13.48 -12.74
C ARG A 221 32.58 -14.17 -12.41
N SER A 222 32.98 -14.09 -11.15
CA SER A 222 33.79 -15.13 -10.48
C SER A 222 32.99 -15.67 -9.28
N PRO A 223 33.13 -16.95 -8.91
CA PRO A 223 32.17 -17.64 -8.05
C PRO A 223 32.40 -17.32 -6.56
N ALA A 224 31.32 -17.09 -5.81
CA ALA A 224 31.33 -17.01 -4.35
C ALA A 224 31.02 -18.40 -3.73
N PRO A 225 31.57 -18.71 -2.54
CA PRO A 225 31.56 -20.05 -1.95
C PRO A 225 30.19 -20.43 -1.38
N ALA A 226 29.97 -21.74 -1.28
CA ALA A 226 28.76 -22.36 -0.77
C ALA A 226 28.57 -22.09 0.73
N GLY A 227 27.37 -21.64 1.13
CA GLY A 227 26.94 -21.67 2.53
C GLY A 227 26.10 -20.49 3.02
N SER A 228 24.91 -20.29 2.48
CA SER A 228 23.73 -19.80 3.22
C SER A 228 22.53 -19.76 2.27
N ARG A 229 21.54 -20.63 2.49
CA ARG A 229 20.25 -20.53 1.81
C ARG A 229 19.38 -19.56 2.62
N SER A 230 19.36 -18.28 2.24
CA SER A 230 18.32 -17.36 2.68
C SER A 230 16.95 -17.79 2.13
N PRO A 231 15.86 -17.70 2.90
CA PRO A 231 14.53 -18.01 2.41
C PRO A 231 14.15 -17.04 1.28
N ARG A 232 13.57 -17.57 0.20
CA ARG A 232 13.12 -16.78 -0.95
C ARG A 232 11.97 -15.86 -0.53
N LEU A 233 12.17 -14.55 -0.69
CA LEU A 233 11.16 -13.51 -0.55
C LEU A 233 10.17 -13.60 -1.72
N SER A 234 8.87 -13.61 -1.43
CA SER A 234 7.80 -13.45 -2.42
C SER A 234 7.54 -11.95 -2.62
N SER A 235 8.04 -11.39 -3.72
CA SER A 235 7.67 -10.04 -4.18
C SER A 235 6.26 -10.07 -4.79
N VAL A 236 5.33 -9.26 -4.28
CA VAL A 236 4.02 -9.05 -4.93
C VAL A 236 4.24 -8.18 -6.17
N LYS A 237 3.91 -8.71 -7.35
CA LYS A 237 4.04 -7.98 -8.61
C LYS A 237 2.70 -7.28 -8.90
N ILE A 238 2.59 -6.01 -8.54
CA ILE A 238 1.43 -5.18 -8.90
C ILE A 238 1.60 -4.77 -10.37
N ARG A 239 0.77 -5.30 -11.26
CA ARG A 239 0.72 -4.83 -12.65
C ARG A 239 -0.28 -3.67 -12.73
N GLY A 240 0.23 -2.44 -12.82
CA GLY A 240 -0.57 -1.30 -13.24
C GLY A 240 -0.83 -1.38 -14.75
N ALA A 241 -2.09 -1.27 -15.17
CA ALA A 241 -2.41 -0.99 -16.57
C ALA A 241 -2.07 0.48 -16.83
N ALA A 242 -0.99 0.75 -17.57
CA ALA A 242 -0.74 2.08 -18.10
C ALA A 242 -1.79 2.32 -19.21
N GLY A 243 -2.65 3.32 -19.02
CA GLY A 243 -3.55 3.78 -20.07
C GLY A 243 -2.73 4.20 -21.28
N SER A 244 -3.06 3.60 -22.42
CA SER A 244 -2.54 3.92 -23.76
C SER A 244 -3.07 5.24 -24.29
#